data_AF-A0A081SIG4-F1
#
_entry.id   AF-A0A081SIG4-F1
#
_cell.length_a   1.000
_cell.length_b   1.000
_cell.length_c   1.000
_cell.angle_alpha   90.00
_cell.angle_beta   90.00
_cell.angle_gamma   90.00
#
_symmetry.space_group_name_H-M   'P 1'
#
loop_
_entity.id
_entity.type
_entity.pdbx_description
1 polymer ?
#
loop_
_entity_poly.entity_id
_entity_poly.type
_entity_poly.pdbx_seq_one_letter_code
_entity_poly.pdbx_strand_id
1 'polypeptide(L)'
;MQKRRKSRNLKTPPNISMPPALSQRVFREAIFDVKYELWVERMKLARGESDFNALRQKANVLIEVIERRHQQVFSDRRRKRVRLSAAELIALPFF
;
A
#
# COMPACT_ATOMS: atom_id res chain seq x y z
N MET A 1 -6.31 16.96 -57.77
CA MET A 1 -6.51 17.52 -56.41
C MET A 1 -7.22 16.48 -55.53
N GLN A 2 -6.50 15.84 -54.61
CA GLN A 2 -7.10 15.00 -53.55
C GLN A 2 -6.52 15.43 -52.20
N LYS A 3 -7.34 16.07 -51.38
CA LYS A 3 -6.96 16.52 -50.03
C LYS A 3 -7.02 15.32 -49.07
N ARG A 4 -5.87 14.72 -48.75
CA ARG A 4 -5.72 13.73 -47.67
C ARG A 4 -6.08 14.37 -46.33
N ARG A 5 -7.24 14.04 -45.76
CA ARG A 5 -7.58 14.39 -44.38
C ARG A 5 -6.83 13.44 -43.44
N LYS A 6 -5.72 13.91 -42.85
CA LYS A 6 -5.10 13.29 -41.66
C LYS A 6 -6.09 13.38 -40.49
N SER A 7 -6.69 12.27 -40.10
CA SER A 7 -7.31 12.15 -38.78
C SER A 7 -6.21 12.26 -37.73
N ARG A 8 -6.11 13.43 -37.10
CA ARG A 8 -5.31 13.61 -35.88
C ARG A 8 -5.98 12.77 -34.80
N ASN A 9 -5.40 11.61 -34.52
CA ASN A 9 -5.58 10.90 -33.26
C ASN A 9 -5.21 11.86 -32.12
N LEU A 10 -6.21 12.56 -31.57
CA LEU A 10 -6.10 13.16 -30.25
C LEU A 10 -6.19 12.01 -29.26
N LYS A 11 -5.04 11.39 -28.99
CA LYS A 11 -4.84 10.61 -27.78
C LYS A 11 -5.05 11.59 -26.63
N THR A 12 -6.23 11.57 -26.03
CA THR A 12 -6.49 12.17 -24.73
C THR A 12 -5.39 11.65 -23.81
N PRO A 13 -4.53 12.51 -23.21
CA PRO A 13 -3.64 12.02 -22.18
C PRO A 13 -4.53 11.43 -21.09
N PRO A 14 -4.21 10.25 -20.52
CA PRO A 14 -4.89 9.81 -19.32
C PRO A 14 -4.72 10.95 -18.32
N ASN A 15 -5.84 11.47 -17.83
CA ASN A 15 -5.85 12.38 -16.70
C ASN A 15 -5.37 11.55 -15.50
N ILE A 16 -4.05 11.43 -15.37
CA ILE A 16 -3.40 10.87 -14.21
C ILE A 16 -3.59 11.95 -13.16
N SER A 17 -4.72 11.88 -12.45
CA SER A 17 -4.91 12.55 -11.18
C SER A 17 -3.86 11.99 -10.23
N MET A 18 -2.64 12.53 -10.33
CA MET A 18 -1.61 12.34 -9.32
C MET A 18 -2.24 12.73 -7.99
N PRO A 19 -2.31 11.81 -7.01
CA PRO A 19 -2.83 12.17 -5.71
C PRO A 19 -1.97 13.31 -5.15
N PRO A 20 -2.58 14.34 -4.52
CA PRO A 20 -1.85 15.52 -4.08
C PRO A 20 -0.71 15.09 -3.14
N ALA A 21 0.49 15.65 -3.31
CA ALA A 21 1.71 15.22 -2.59
C ALA A 21 1.54 15.14 -1.05
N LEU A 22 0.64 15.96 -0.48
CA LEU A 22 0.23 15.89 0.93
C LEU A 22 -0.42 14.55 1.30
N SER A 23 -1.30 14.01 0.45
CA SER A 23 -1.95 12.71 0.65
C SER A 23 -0.96 11.54 0.61
N GLN A 24 0.15 11.69 -0.13
CA GLN A 24 1.26 10.72 -0.19
C GLN A 24 2.22 10.82 1.00
N ARG A 25 2.42 12.01 1.58
CA ARG A 25 3.20 12.16 2.83
C ARG A 25 2.47 11.55 4.01
N VAL A 26 1.20 11.89 4.19
CA VAL A 26 0.34 11.31 5.24
C VAL A 26 0.17 9.79 5.06
N PHE A 27 0.20 9.29 3.81
CA PHE A 27 0.24 7.85 3.50
C PHE A 27 1.47 7.17 4.11
N ARG A 28 2.64 7.80 4.02
CA ARG A 28 3.89 7.22 4.50
C ARG A 28 3.94 7.21 6.02
N GLU A 29 3.48 8.28 6.67
CA GLU A 29 3.51 8.41 8.14
C GLU A 29 2.65 7.33 8.82
N ALA A 30 1.38 7.18 8.44
CA ALA A 30 0.49 6.19 9.06
C ALA A 30 0.94 4.73 8.83
N ILE A 31 1.53 4.42 7.68
CA ILE A 31 2.10 3.09 7.42
C ILE A 31 3.41 2.89 8.19
N PHE A 32 4.20 3.96 8.33
CA PHE A 32 5.48 3.91 9.04
C PHE A 32 5.28 3.63 10.53
N ASP A 33 4.28 4.24 11.18
CA ASP A 33 3.98 4.01 12.59
C ASP A 33 3.63 2.54 12.85
N VAL A 34 2.77 1.96 12.01
CA VAL A 34 2.37 0.55 12.16
C VAL A 34 3.52 -0.41 11.82
N LYS A 35 4.39 -0.06 10.86
CA LYS A 35 5.63 -0.80 10.59
C LYS A 35 6.58 -0.77 11.78
N TYR A 36 6.71 0.38 12.42
CA TYR A 36 7.53 0.52 13.62
C TYR A 36 6.99 -0.35 14.76
N GLU A 37 5.67 -0.34 15.00
CA GLU A 37 5.04 -1.23 15.99
C GLU A 37 5.28 -2.71 15.69
N LEU A 38 5.17 -3.12 14.42
CA LEU A 38 5.46 -4.50 14.00
C LEU A 38 6.92 -4.88 14.29
N TRP A 39 7.87 -3.97 14.01
CA TRP A 39 9.28 -4.17 14.31
C TRP A 39 9.53 -4.29 15.83
N VAL A 40 8.90 -3.43 16.64
CA VAL A 40 8.98 -3.50 18.10
C VAL A 40 8.48 -4.85 18.61
N GLU A 41 7.32 -5.32 18.15
CA GLU A 41 6.81 -6.64 18.54
C GLU A 41 7.73 -7.79 18.10
N ARG A 42 8.38 -7.67 16.93
CA ARG A 42 9.39 -8.65 16.50
C ARG A 42 10.59 -8.68 17.45
N MET A 43 11.03 -7.51 17.93
CA MET A 43 12.12 -7.42 18.91
C MET A 43 11.71 -7.99 20.27
N LYS A 44 10.48 -7.74 20.72
CA LYS A 44 9.95 -8.35 21.95
C LYS A 44 9.85 -9.86 21.85
N LEU A 45 9.36 -10.39 20.72
CA LEU A 45 9.31 -11.83 20.46
C LEU A 45 10.70 -12.47 20.53
N ALA A 46 11.71 -11.83 19.91
CA ALA A 46 13.09 -12.32 19.95
C ALA A 46 13.70 -12.34 21.37
N ARG A 47 13.19 -11.50 22.27
CA ARG A 47 13.56 -11.45 23.69
C ARG A 47 12.70 -12.35 24.59
N GLY A 48 11.66 -12.99 24.04
CA GLY A 48 10.68 -13.76 24.82
C GLY A 48 9.70 -12.91 25.62
N GLU A 49 9.59 -11.61 25.33
CA GLU A 49 8.70 -10.65 26.00
C GLU A 49 7.30 -10.58 25.36
N SER A 50 7.12 -11.21 24.19
CA SER A 50 5.86 -11.21 23.43
C SER A 50 5.65 -12.57 22.76
N ASP A 51 4.43 -12.83 22.32
CA ASP A 51 4.05 -14.08 21.67
C ASP A 51 3.90 -13.92 20.15
N PHE A 52 3.91 -15.05 19.45
CA PHE A 52 3.77 -15.03 17.99
C PHE A 52 2.39 -14.49 17.54
N ASN A 53 1.37 -14.62 18.39
CA ASN A 53 0.04 -14.09 18.11
C ASN A 53 0.01 -12.56 18.13
N ALA A 54 0.69 -11.90 19.07
CA ALA A 54 0.83 -10.45 19.09
C ALA A 54 1.54 -9.94 17.83
N LEU A 55 2.63 -10.59 17.41
CA LEU A 55 3.32 -10.26 16.15
C LEU A 55 2.38 -10.42 14.94
N ARG A 56 1.60 -11.50 14.90
CA ARG A 56 0.62 -11.75 13.84
C ARG A 56 -0.50 -10.72 13.81
N GLN A 57 -0.99 -10.28 14.98
CA GLN A 57 -1.99 -9.22 15.07
C GLN A 57 -1.46 -7.91 14.50
N LYS A 58 -0.23 -7.50 14.86
CA LYS A 58 0.39 -6.30 14.27
C LYS A 58 0.57 -6.41 12.76
N ALA A 59 0.94 -7.59 12.26
CA ALA A 59 1.08 -7.82 10.82
C ALA A 59 -0.27 -7.67 10.10
N ASN A 60 -1.36 -8.19 10.67
CA ASN A 60 -2.70 -8.02 10.12
C ASN A 60 -3.14 -6.55 10.11
N VAL A 61 -2.88 -5.80 11.19
CA VAL A 61 -3.18 -4.36 11.25
C VAL A 61 -2.43 -3.59 10.15
N LEU A 62 -1.16 -3.92 9.91
CA LEU A 62 -0.39 -3.32 8.82
C LEU A 62 -1.01 -3.58 7.44
N ILE A 63 -1.44 -4.82 7.19
CA ILE A 63 -2.13 -5.19 5.94
C ILE A 63 -3.42 -4.38 5.79
N GLU A 64 -4.25 -4.31 6.83
CA GLU A 64 -5.51 -3.57 6.78
C GLU A 64 -5.30 -2.08 6.49
N VAL A 65 -4.29 -1.46 7.10
CA VAL A 65 -3.95 -0.05 6.85
C VAL A 65 -3.50 0.15 5.40
N ILE A 66 -2.65 -0.74 4.87
CA ILE A 66 -2.21 -0.70 3.47
C ILE A 66 -3.40 -0.90 2.52
N GLU A 67 -4.27 -1.87 2.78
CA GLU A 67 -5.42 -2.17 1.93
C GLU A 67 -6.45 -1.04 1.93
N ARG A 68 -6.83 -0.55 3.12
CA ARG A 68 -7.76 0.59 3.27
C ARG A 68 -7.26 1.79 2.50
N ARG A 69 -5.96 2.05 2.57
CA ARG A 69 -5.37 3.22 1.91
C ARG A 69 -5.17 3.00 0.41
N HIS A 70 -4.84 1.79 -0.03
CA HIS A 70 -4.83 1.41 -1.45
C HIS A 70 -6.22 1.63 -2.07
N GLN A 71 -7.30 1.26 -1.39
CA GLN A 71 -8.67 1.53 -1.84
C GLN A 71 -8.96 3.03 -1.96
N GLN A 72 -8.51 3.84 -0.99
CA GLN A 72 -8.70 5.30 -1.01
C GLN A 72 -7.95 5.99 -2.17
N VAL A 73 -6.75 5.52 -2.52
CA VAL A 73 -5.92 6.14 -3.58
C VAL A 73 -6.35 5.70 -4.98
N PHE A 74 -6.77 4.45 -5.16
CA PHE A 74 -7.02 3.86 -6.49
C PHE A 74 -8.50 3.70 -6.88
N SER A 75 -9.42 4.33 -6.12
CA SER A 75 -10.87 4.45 -6.41
C SER A 75 -11.46 3.37 -7.32
N ASP A 76 -11.81 2.24 -6.70
CA ASP A 76 -12.93 1.34 -6.98
C ASP A 76 -13.28 0.89 -8.42
N ARG A 77 -12.33 0.85 -9.38
CA ARG A 77 -12.60 0.14 -10.66
C ARG A 77 -12.26 -1.35 -10.62
N ARG A 78 -11.45 -1.80 -9.67
CA ARG A 78 -11.27 -3.23 -9.34
C ARG A 78 -10.90 -3.32 -7.86
N ARG A 79 -11.71 -4.03 -7.06
CA ARG A 79 -11.40 -4.47 -5.68
C ARG A 79 -10.21 -5.44 -5.66
N LYS A 80 -9.05 -5.02 -6.17
CA LYS A 80 -7.82 -5.78 -6.08
C LYS A 80 -7.25 -5.56 -4.69
N ARG A 81 -7.42 -6.57 -3.83
CA ARG A 81 -6.68 -6.67 -2.58
C ARG A 81 -5.19 -6.71 -2.89
N VAL A 82 -4.41 -6.03 -2.05
CA VAL A 82 -2.97 -6.16 -2.07
C VAL A 82 -2.74 -7.58 -1.54
N ARG A 83 -2.25 -8.50 -2.36
CA ARG A 83 -2.05 -9.92 -1.99
C ARG A 83 -0.92 -10.06 -0.97
N LEU A 84 -1.08 -9.45 0.21
CA LEU A 84 -0.17 -9.50 1.33
C LEU A 84 -0.73 -10.48 2.35
N SER A 85 0.09 -11.43 2.79
CA SER A 85 -0.23 -12.28 3.93
C SER A 85 0.62 -11.91 5.14
N ALA A 86 0.05 -12.11 6.34
CA ALA A 86 0.80 -11.89 7.58
C ALA A 86 2.03 -12.82 7.67
N ALA A 87 1.93 -14.03 7.11
CA ALA A 87 3.04 -14.97 7.06
C ALA A 87 4.21 -14.43 6.22
N GLU A 88 3.95 -13.87 5.05
CA GLU A 88 4.98 -13.23 4.20
C GLU A 88 5.61 -12.03 4.90
N LEU A 89 4.81 -11.19 5.56
CA LEU A 89 5.32 -10.04 6.33
C LEU A 89 6.21 -10.47 7.51
N ILE A 90 5.82 -11.54 8.20
CA ILE A 90 6.59 -12.09 9.33
C ILE A 90 7.85 -12.80 8.85
N ALA A 91 7.82 -13.45 7.68
CA ALA A 91 8.98 -14.12 7.11
C ALA A 91 10.05 -13.15 6.59
N LEU A 92 9.66 -11.92 6.22
CA LEU A 92 10.58 -10.93 5.65
C LEU A 92 11.18 -10.02 6.75
N PRO A 93 12.51 -10.02 6.95
CA PRO A 93 13.16 -9.24 8.01
C PRO A 93 13.09 -7.72 7.80
N PHE A 94 12.90 -7.24 6.56
CA PHE A 94 13.07 -5.83 6.18
C PHE A 94 11.84 -5.16 5.54
N PHE A 95 10.64 -5.73 5.71
CA PHE A 95 9.45 -5.23 5.03
C PHE A 95 8.91 -3.90 5.57
#